data_AF-A0A9D7H4D5-F1
#
_entry.id   AF-A0A9D7H4D5-F1
#
_cell.length_a   1.000
_cell.length_b   1.000
_cell.length_c   1.000
_cell.angle_alpha   90.00
_cell.angle_beta   90.00
_cell.angle_gamma   90.00
#
_symmetry.space_group_name_H-M   'P 1'
#
loop_
_entity.id
_entity.type
_entity.pdbx_description
1 polymer ?
#
loop_
_entity_poly.entity_id
_entity_poly.type
_entity_poly.pdbx_seq_one_letter_code
_entity_poly.pdbx_strand_id
1 'polypeptide(L)'
;MHDDLFERLEHDHAPLSAVLLELGEWFKGPEFDRAALTDKLYALTELVIEHFGEEEETVFPLLAELAPEAATSLASLAEGHDAICGLAVRLQAVAARSELDVVTMRALFERLEAAYAAHAQRETALLRGIRKTLSEGNLKALQAKLQGKKRH
;
A
#
# COMPACT_ATOMS: atom_id res chain seq x y z
N MET A 1 -8.47 -24.72 -8.71
CA MET A 1 -8.00 -24.06 -7.48
C MET A 1 -8.77 -22.77 -7.37
N HIS A 2 -9.54 -22.59 -6.30
CA HIS A 2 -10.17 -21.31 -6.05
C HIS A 2 -9.05 -20.34 -5.66
N ASP A 3 -8.75 -19.37 -6.51
CA ASP A 3 -8.03 -18.17 -6.08
C ASP A 3 -8.79 -17.58 -4.89
N ASP A 4 -8.23 -17.65 -3.69
CA ASP A 4 -8.83 -16.93 -2.57
C ASP A 4 -8.62 -15.44 -2.87
N LEU A 5 -9.73 -14.74 -3.05
CA LEU A 5 -9.73 -13.30 -3.31
C LEU A 5 -8.92 -12.57 -2.23
N PHE A 6 -9.00 -13.03 -0.98
CA PHE A 6 -8.29 -12.41 0.13
C PHE A 6 -6.78 -12.69 0.06
N GLU A 7 -6.34 -13.86 -0.43
CA GLU A 7 -4.93 -14.11 -0.71
C GLU A 7 -4.41 -13.19 -1.82
N ARG A 8 -5.24 -12.90 -2.83
CA ARG A 8 -4.87 -11.95 -3.88
C ARG A 8 -4.71 -10.53 -3.37
N LEU A 9 -5.68 -10.04 -2.57
CA LEU A 9 -5.57 -8.72 -1.95
C LEU A 9 -4.35 -8.63 -1.02
N GLU A 10 -4.04 -9.68 -0.24
CA GLU A 10 -2.81 -9.76 0.55
C GLU A 10 -1.53 -9.75 -0.33
N HIS A 11 -1.59 -10.37 -1.52
CA HIS A 11 -0.45 -10.45 -2.46
C HIS A 11 -0.22 -9.16 -3.26
N ASP A 12 -1.21 -8.28 -3.38
CA ASP A 12 -1.11 -7.04 -4.16
C ASP A 12 -0.08 -6.04 -3.55
N HIS A 13 0.37 -6.27 -2.31
CA HIS A 13 1.50 -5.58 -1.67
C HIS A 13 2.90 -5.99 -2.16
N ALA A 14 3.04 -7.06 -2.94
CA ALA A 14 4.35 -7.57 -3.35
C ALA A 14 5.19 -6.56 -4.17
N PRO A 15 4.61 -5.83 -5.15
CA PRO A 15 5.35 -4.80 -5.89
C PRO A 15 5.88 -3.67 -4.99
N LEU A 16 5.06 -3.18 -4.06
CA LEU A 16 5.46 -2.15 -3.10
C LEU A 16 6.58 -2.63 -2.18
N SER A 17 6.44 -3.86 -1.68
CA SER A 17 7.45 -4.46 -0.79
C SER A 17 8.80 -4.63 -1.50
N ALA A 18 8.79 -5.00 -2.78
CA ALA A 18 10.01 -5.11 -3.58
C ALA A 18 10.70 -3.74 -3.76
N VAL A 19 9.94 -2.70 -4.09
CA VAL A 19 10.47 -1.33 -4.23
C VAL A 19 11.06 -0.82 -2.91
N LEU A 20 10.37 -1.03 -1.79
CA LEU A 20 10.86 -0.63 -0.47
C LEU A 20 12.15 -1.37 -0.09
N LEU A 21 12.23 -2.68 -0.36
CA LEU A 21 13.44 -3.45 -0.11
C LEU A 21 14.63 -2.92 -0.91
N GLU A 22 14.43 -2.65 -2.20
CA GLU A 22 15.46 -2.06 -3.05
C GLU A 22 15.93 -0.70 -2.52
N LEU A 23 15.00 0.19 -2.15
CA LEU A 23 15.34 1.48 -1.54
C LEU A 23 16.08 1.32 -0.21
N GLY A 24 15.76 0.30 0.58
CA GLY A 24 16.45 -0.01 1.83
C GLY A 24 17.92 -0.39 1.61
N GLU A 25 18.21 -1.19 0.59
CA GLU A 25 19.60 -1.52 0.20
C GLU A 25 20.35 -0.29 -0.30
N TRP A 26 19.67 0.61 -1.02
CA TRP A 26 20.24 1.88 -1.46
C TRP A 26 20.72 2.75 -0.30
N PHE A 27 19.93 2.85 0.78
CA PHE A 27 20.36 3.61 1.95
C PHE A 27 21.54 2.95 2.69
N LYS A 28 21.91 1.68 2.42
CA LYS A 28 23.06 1.01 3.05
C LYS A 28 24.36 1.17 2.26
N GLY A 29 24.29 1.52 0.97
CA GLY A 29 25.44 1.62 0.06
C GLY A 29 26.27 2.91 0.21
N PRO A 30 27.57 2.90 -0.16
CA PRO A 30 28.48 4.05 -0.06
C PRO A 30 28.37 5.05 -1.22
N GLU A 31 27.76 4.68 -2.35
CA GLU A 31 27.58 5.52 -3.54
C GLU A 31 26.13 5.45 -4.00
N PHE A 32 25.54 6.57 -4.41
CA PHE A 32 24.16 6.61 -4.91
C PHE A 32 24.11 7.31 -6.27
N ASP A 33 23.49 6.66 -7.25
CA ASP A 33 23.10 7.30 -8.51
C ASP A 33 21.83 8.11 -8.27
N ARG A 34 22.00 9.43 -8.22
CA ARG A 34 20.90 10.35 -7.93
C ARG A 34 19.75 10.25 -8.93
N ALA A 35 20.04 10.03 -10.21
CA ALA A 35 19.00 9.97 -11.24
C ALA A 35 18.14 8.73 -11.03
N ALA A 36 18.77 7.56 -10.89
CA ALA A 36 18.08 6.31 -10.62
C ALA A 36 17.33 6.33 -9.27
N LEU A 37 17.84 7.00 -8.23
CA LEU A 37 17.09 7.20 -6.98
C LEU A 37 15.82 8.02 -7.19
N THR A 38 15.92 9.10 -7.96
CA THR A 38 14.79 9.99 -8.23
C THR A 38 13.70 9.25 -9.01
N ASP A 39 14.08 8.49 -10.03
CA ASP A 39 13.17 7.68 -10.83
C ASP A 39 12.48 6.60 -9.97
N LYS A 40 13.24 5.93 -9.09
CA LYS A 40 12.68 4.92 -8.18
C LYS A 40 11.70 5.53 -7.18
N LEU A 41 12.01 6.71 -6.64
CA LEU A 41 11.12 7.42 -5.70
C LEU A 41 9.86 7.95 -6.40
N TYR A 42 9.96 8.35 -7.67
CA TYR A 42 8.79 8.64 -8.50
C TYR A 42 7.92 7.39 -8.67
N ALA A 43 8.51 6.27 -9.08
CA ALA A 43 7.79 5.01 -9.24
C ALA A 43 7.13 4.51 -7.95
N LEU A 44 7.81 4.64 -6.80
CA LEU A 44 7.23 4.34 -5.49
C LEU A 44 6.00 5.21 -5.21
N THR A 45 6.09 6.52 -5.49
CA THR A 45 5.01 7.47 -5.21
C THR A 45 3.77 7.17 -6.04
N GLU A 46 3.93 6.93 -7.34
CA GLU A 46 2.81 6.53 -8.20
C GLU A 46 2.21 5.20 -7.72
N LEU A 47 3.07 4.22 -7.41
CA LEU A 47 2.63 2.89 -7.00
C LEU A 47 1.82 2.92 -5.69
N VAL A 48 2.23 3.70 -4.68
CA VAL A 48 1.44 3.82 -3.43
C VAL A 48 0.12 4.54 -3.67
N ILE A 49 0.09 5.57 -4.53
CA ILE A 49 -1.13 6.31 -4.84
C ILE A 49 -2.12 5.43 -5.60
N GLU A 50 -1.67 4.71 -6.63
CA GLU A 50 -2.53 3.83 -7.42
C GLU A 50 -3.07 2.67 -6.60
N HIS A 51 -2.21 2.01 -5.82
CA HIS A 51 -2.59 0.87 -4.97
C HIS A 51 -3.64 1.26 -3.93
N PHE A 52 -3.38 2.34 -3.16
CA PHE A 52 -4.31 2.81 -2.15
C PHE A 52 -5.58 3.41 -2.76
N GLY A 53 -5.49 4.02 -3.94
CA GLY A 53 -6.65 4.48 -4.70
C GLY A 53 -7.59 3.32 -5.08
N GLU A 54 -7.05 2.20 -5.58
CA GLU A 54 -7.85 1.01 -5.89
C GLU A 54 -8.56 0.46 -4.63
N GLU A 55 -7.86 0.45 -3.49
CA GLU A 55 -8.42 0.00 -2.23
C GLU A 55 -9.55 0.91 -1.74
N GLU A 56 -9.32 2.21 -1.68
CA GLU A 56 -10.28 3.19 -1.17
C GLU A 56 -11.50 3.38 -2.08
N GLU A 57 -11.32 3.34 -3.40
CA GLU A 57 -12.40 3.57 -4.36
C GLU A 57 -13.22 2.30 -4.66
N THR A 58 -12.66 1.13 -4.38
CA THR A 58 -13.26 -0.14 -4.77
C THR A 58 -13.29 -1.17 -3.65
N VAL A 59 -12.16 -1.55 -3.08
CA VAL A 59 -12.10 -2.69 -2.15
C VAL A 59 -12.79 -2.35 -0.83
N PHE A 60 -12.40 -1.27 -0.17
CA PHE A 60 -12.92 -0.87 1.13
C PHE A 60 -14.42 -0.57 1.12
N PRO A 61 -14.99 0.16 0.14
CA PRO A 61 -16.44 0.35 0.06
C PRO A 61 -17.21 -0.98 -0.04
N LEU A 62 -16.72 -1.91 -0.86
CA LEU A 62 -17.38 -3.22 -1.01
C LEU A 62 -17.27 -4.08 0.25
N LEU A 63 -16.13 -4.03 0.95
CA LEU A 63 -15.96 -4.71 2.23
C LEU A 63 -16.87 -4.09 3.30
N ALA A 64 -17.00 -2.76 3.35
CA ALA A 64 -17.89 -2.08 4.29
C ALA A 64 -19.38 -2.37 4.02
N GLU A 65 -19.79 -2.56 2.75
CA GLU A 65 -21.16 -3.01 2.42
C GLU A 65 -21.45 -4.42 2.95
N LEU A 66 -20.47 -5.32 2.86
CA LEU A 66 -20.66 -6.76 3.14
C LEU A 66 -20.30 -7.18 4.56
N ALA A 67 -19.47 -6.39 5.24
CA ALA A 67 -19.07 -6.53 6.63
C ALA A 67 -19.09 -5.14 7.32
N PRO A 68 -20.28 -4.56 7.58
CA PRO A 68 -20.42 -3.21 8.13
C PRO A 68 -19.69 -2.99 9.47
N GLU A 69 -19.52 -4.05 10.26
CA GLU A 69 -18.75 -4.02 11.50
C GLU A 69 -17.27 -3.67 11.31
N ALA A 70 -16.72 -3.86 10.10
CA ALA A 70 -15.35 -3.53 9.76
C ALA A 70 -15.17 -2.09 9.26
N ALA A 71 -16.26 -1.33 9.04
CA ALA A 71 -16.21 -0.02 8.39
C ALA A 71 -15.28 0.98 9.12
N THR A 72 -15.31 1.02 10.45
CA THR A 72 -14.41 1.88 11.25
C THR A 72 -12.95 1.46 11.09
N SER A 73 -12.67 0.16 11.03
CA SER A 73 -11.30 -0.35 10.83
C SER A 73 -10.79 -0.04 9.42
N LEU A 74 -11.65 -0.15 8.40
CA LEU A 74 -11.31 0.21 7.01
C LEU A 74 -11.03 1.71 6.88
N ALA A 75 -11.82 2.56 7.53
CA ALA A 75 -11.55 4.01 7.56
C ALA A 75 -10.20 4.33 8.22
N SER A 76 -9.84 3.63 9.30
CA SER A 76 -8.53 3.78 9.94
C SER A 76 -7.37 3.27 9.08
N LEU A 77 -7.59 2.29 8.19
CA LEU A 77 -6.58 1.90 7.20
C LEU A 77 -6.34 3.00 6.16
N ALA A 78 -7.41 3.62 5.66
CA ALA A 78 -7.31 4.76 4.73
C ALA A 78 -6.56 5.96 5.33
N GLU A 79 -6.77 6.27 6.62
CA GLU A 79 -5.92 7.27 7.32
C GLU A 79 -4.43 6.89 7.33
N GLY A 80 -4.12 5.59 7.32
CA GLY A 80 -2.77 5.08 7.16
C GLY A 80 -2.18 5.34 5.77
N HIS A 81 -3.01 5.32 4.72
CA HIS A 81 -2.58 5.63 3.34
C HIS A 81 -2.08 7.07 3.24
N ASP A 82 -2.83 8.03 3.79
CA ASP A 82 -2.44 9.44 3.82
C ASP A 82 -1.04 9.65 4.42
N ALA A 83 -0.74 8.93 5.52
CA ALA A 83 0.56 8.99 6.17
C ALA A 83 1.68 8.44 5.28
N ILE A 84 1.44 7.30 4.60
CA ILE A 84 2.40 6.65 3.71
C ILE A 84 2.62 7.49 2.45
N CYS A 85 1.56 7.92 1.77
CA CYS A 85 1.63 8.82 0.61
C CYS A 85 2.36 10.12 0.96
N GLY A 86 2.04 10.72 2.11
CA GLY A 86 2.70 11.92 2.57
C GLY A 86 4.21 11.73 2.83
N LEU A 87 4.63 10.56 3.30
CA LEU A 87 6.05 10.23 3.48
C LEU A 87 6.75 9.99 2.14
N ALA A 88 6.12 9.27 1.21
CA ALA A 88 6.65 9.03 -0.14
C ALA A 88 6.88 10.34 -0.90
N VAL A 89 5.87 11.24 -0.94
CA VAL A 89 5.95 12.55 -1.58
C VAL A 89 7.03 13.43 -0.94
N ARG A 90 7.13 13.45 0.40
CA ARG A 90 8.19 14.22 1.09
C ARG A 90 9.57 13.69 0.76
N LEU A 91 9.74 12.36 0.71
CA LEU A 91 11.01 11.74 0.37
C LEU A 91 11.43 12.09 -1.07
N GLN A 92 10.50 11.97 -2.01
CA GLN A 92 10.69 12.39 -3.41
C GLN A 92 11.07 13.88 -3.50
N ALA A 93 10.37 14.76 -2.79
CA ALA A 93 10.63 16.19 -2.80
C ALA A 93 12.02 16.54 -2.23
N VAL A 94 12.50 15.82 -1.21
CA VAL A 94 13.86 16.01 -0.68
C VAL A 94 14.90 15.52 -1.69
N ALA A 95 14.68 14.38 -2.36
CA ALA A 95 15.59 13.86 -3.38
C ALA A 95 15.73 14.79 -4.60
N ALA A 96 14.68 15.53 -4.93
CA ALA A 96 14.66 16.49 -6.04
C ALA A 96 15.45 17.79 -5.77
N ARG A 97 15.84 18.08 -4.52
CA ARG A 97 16.56 19.33 -4.17
C ARG A 97 17.96 19.38 -4.75
N SER A 98 18.43 20.55 -5.16
CA SER A 98 19.78 20.70 -5.75
C SER A 98 20.89 20.11 -4.87
N GLU A 99 20.79 20.32 -3.55
CA GLU A 99 21.65 19.71 -2.54
C GLU A 99 20.96 18.50 -1.90
N LEU A 100 21.68 17.38 -1.83
CA LEU A 100 21.17 16.14 -1.26
C LEU A 100 21.30 16.14 0.26
N ASP A 101 20.15 16.05 0.93
CA ASP A 101 20.07 15.86 2.37
C ASP A 101 19.84 14.36 2.69
N VAL A 102 20.92 13.59 2.60
CA VAL A 102 20.89 12.13 2.80
C VAL A 102 20.39 11.76 4.21
N VAL A 103 20.66 12.59 5.22
CA VAL A 103 20.22 12.36 6.61
C VAL A 103 18.70 12.45 6.69
N THR A 104 18.12 13.52 6.13
CA THR A 104 16.66 13.67 6.09
C THR A 104 16.00 12.59 5.22
N MET A 105 16.59 12.25 4.08
CA MET A 105 16.05 11.19 3.21
C MET A 105 16.00 9.85 3.94
N ARG A 106 17.07 9.47 4.64
CA ARG A 106 17.11 8.24 5.44
C ARG A 106 16.05 8.23 6.53
N ALA A 107 15.95 9.32 7.29
CA ALA A 107 14.95 9.43 8.35
C ALA A 107 13.51 9.37 7.82
N LEU A 108 13.24 9.94 6.63
CA LEU A 108 11.95 9.83 5.97
C LEU A 108 11.68 8.41 5.48
N PHE A 109 12.68 7.75 4.90
CA PHE A 109 12.56 6.37 4.44
C PHE A 109 12.31 5.39 5.59
N GLU A 110 13.06 5.49 6.69
CA GLU A 110 12.84 4.64 7.87
C GLU A 110 11.42 4.78 8.43
N ARG A 111 10.88 6.01 8.42
CA ARG A 111 9.49 6.27 8.82
C ARG A 111 8.48 5.68 7.82
N LEU A 112 8.77 5.78 6.53
CA LEU A 112 7.94 5.20 5.47
C LEU A 112 7.88 3.68 5.59
N GLU A 113 9.04 3.03 5.71
CA GLU A 113 9.16 1.58 5.86
C GLU A 113 8.41 1.08 7.10
N ALA A 114 8.61 1.75 8.25
CA ALA A 114 7.90 1.41 9.48
C ALA A 114 6.37 1.61 9.35
N ALA A 115 5.93 2.70 8.73
CA ALA A 115 4.51 2.98 8.52
C ALA A 115 3.86 1.95 7.60
N TYR A 116 4.51 1.61 6.48
CA TYR A 116 4.06 0.61 5.54
C TYR A 116 4.00 -0.78 6.18
N ALA A 117 5.05 -1.21 6.89
CA ALA A 117 5.06 -2.51 7.55
C ALA A 117 3.94 -2.64 8.60
N ALA A 118 3.71 -1.59 9.39
CA ALA A 118 2.61 -1.56 10.36
C ALA A 118 1.24 -1.56 9.67
N HIS A 119 1.09 -0.85 8.55
CA HIS A 119 -0.12 -0.81 7.75
C HIS A 119 -0.44 -2.20 7.16
N ALA A 120 0.49 -2.82 6.43
CA ALA A 120 0.31 -4.13 5.80
C ALA A 120 -0.06 -5.22 6.83
N GLN A 121 0.52 -5.17 8.03
CA GLN A 121 0.16 -6.09 9.12
C GLN A 121 -1.28 -5.91 9.59
N ARG A 122 -1.73 -4.67 9.77
CA ARG A 122 -3.10 -4.36 10.20
C ARG A 122 -4.11 -4.73 9.13
N GLU A 123 -3.82 -4.43 7.88
CA GLU A 123 -4.66 -4.77 6.76
C GLU A 123 -4.81 -6.29 6.62
N THR A 124 -3.70 -7.03 6.59
CA THR A 124 -3.71 -8.49 6.57
C THR A 124 -4.56 -9.07 7.71
N ALA A 125 -4.39 -8.55 8.94
CA ALA A 125 -5.18 -9.00 10.09
C ALA A 125 -6.68 -8.70 9.92
N LEU A 126 -7.03 -7.53 9.39
CA LEU A 126 -8.40 -7.12 9.15
C LEU A 126 -9.05 -7.97 8.04
N LEU A 127 -8.38 -8.12 6.90
CA LEU A 127 -8.83 -8.93 5.76
C LEU A 127 -9.09 -10.38 6.19
N ARG A 128 -8.19 -10.98 6.98
CA ARG A 128 -8.40 -12.32 7.56
C ARG A 128 -9.57 -12.36 8.54
N GLY A 129 -9.78 -11.29 9.31
CA GLY A 129 -10.93 -11.15 10.20
C GLY A 129 -12.24 -11.15 9.42
N ILE A 130 -12.35 -10.29 8.42
CA ILE A 130 -13.51 -10.18 7.52
C ILE A 130 -13.77 -11.51 6.81
N ARG A 131 -12.72 -12.15 6.28
CA ARG A 131 -12.85 -13.45 5.60
C ARG A 131 -13.48 -14.53 6.48
N LYS A 132 -13.21 -14.51 7.79
CA LYS A 132 -13.77 -15.48 8.76
C LYS A 132 -15.23 -15.23 9.09
N THR A 133 -15.71 -13.98 8.97
CA THR A 133 -17.10 -13.62 9.29
C THR A 133 -18.02 -13.62 8.06
N LEU A 134 -17.46 -13.45 6.86
CA LEU A 134 -18.21 -13.47 5.61
C LEU A 134 -18.82 -14.84 5.32
N SER A 135 -20.12 -14.85 5.01
CA SER A 135 -20.80 -16.01 4.45
C SER A 135 -20.29 -16.33 3.04
N GLU A 136 -20.44 -17.59 2.60
CA GLU A 136 -20.12 -17.97 1.22
C GLU A 136 -20.90 -17.17 0.16
N GLY A 137 -22.15 -16.78 0.49
CA GLY A 137 -22.98 -15.94 -0.38
C GLY A 137 -22.37 -14.54 -0.57
N ASN A 138 -21.92 -13.91 0.52
CA ASN A 138 -21.28 -12.61 0.46
C ASN A 138 -19.91 -12.68 -0.23
N LEU A 139 -19.15 -13.75 -0.02
CA LEU A 139 -17.86 -13.96 -0.70
C LEU A 139 -18.03 -14.05 -2.22
N LYS A 140 -19.03 -14.80 -2.71
CA LYS A 140 -19.35 -14.86 -4.15
C LYS A 140 -19.80 -13.50 -4.69
N ALA A 141 -20.61 -12.76 -3.93
CA ALA A 141 -21.04 -11.43 -4.31
C ALA A 141 -19.86 -10.45 -4.45
N LEU A 142 -18.93 -10.48 -3.50
CA LEU A 142 -17.70 -9.68 -3.53
C LEU A 142 -16.84 -10.00 -4.76
N GLN A 143 -16.60 -11.28 -5.03
CA GLN A 143 -15.84 -11.73 -6.20
C GLN A 143 -16.48 -11.25 -7.51
N ALA A 144 -17.80 -11.35 -7.64
CA ALA A 144 -18.51 -10.90 -8.83
C ALA A 144 -18.40 -9.37 -9.04
N LYS A 145 -18.51 -8.58 -7.95
CA LYS A 145 -18.38 -7.13 -8.02
C LYS A 145 -16.97 -6.69 -8.42
N LEU A 146 -15.93 -7.33 -7.89
CA LEU A 146 -14.54 -7.04 -8.24
C LEU A 146 -14.17 -7.46 -9.67
N GLN A 147 -14.73 -8.56 -10.18
CA GLN A 147 -14.58 -8.96 -11.58
C GLN A 147 -15.32 -8.03 -12.55
N GLY A 148 -16.47 -7.48 -12.13
CA GLY A 148 -17.27 -6.55 -12.92
C GLY A 148 -16.60 -5.19 -13.13
N LYS A 149 -15.81 -4.71 -12.16
CA LYS A 149 -15.11 -3.41 -12.27
C LYS A 149 -13.85 -3.43 -13.14
N LYS A 150 -13.19 -4.58 -13.37
CA LYS A 150 -12.00 -4.70 -14.26
C LYS A 150 -12.32 -4.58 -15.77
N ARG A 151 -13.53 -4.19 -16.15
CA ARG A 151 -14.01 -4.04 -17.53
C ARG A 151 -14.38 -2.59 -17.84
N HIS A 152 -13.45 -1.65 -17.68
CA HIS A 152 -13.57 -0.32 -18.27
C HIS A 152 -12.22 0.18 -18.75
#